data_AF-A0A3D4B1W4-F1
#
_entry.id   AF-A0A3D4B1W4-F1
#
_cell.length_a   1.000
_cell.length_b   1.000
_cell.length_c   1.000
_cell.angle_alpha   90.00
_cell.angle_beta   90.00
_cell.angle_gamma   90.00
#
_symmetry.space_group_name_H-M   'P 1'
#
loop_
_entity.id
_entity.type
_entity.pdbx_description
1 polymer ?
#
loop_
_entity_poly.entity_id
_entity_poly.type
_entity_poly.pdbx_seq_one_letter_code
_entity_poly.pdbx_strand_id
1 'polypeptide(L)'
;MPNHWGSFLVTFPPEEQTEWTLPTGIWHWDTHPGTYPKEMVNFRVFLFFSHVKPQGGGTLMVEGAHTATMQFAKSLTPKDRKLKFRPLRKRFEQSNPWLAELSGHRSRPSGRTDYFMNGPTEVDGVPLRVIEMTGEPGDVILCHPFFWHTTSSNVLDYPRFMRTKDVKMKD
;
A
#
# COMPACT_ATOMS: atom_id res chain seq x y z
N MET A 1 -4.58 16.66 19.74
CA MET A 1 -4.90 15.22 19.92
C MET A 1 -3.71 14.55 20.62
N PRO A 2 -3.90 13.47 21.38
CA PRO A 2 -2.77 12.81 22.05
C PRO A 2 -1.74 12.29 21.04
N ASN A 3 -0.47 12.67 21.20
CA ASN A 3 0.60 12.43 20.21
C ASN A 3 0.90 10.95 19.91
N HIS A 4 0.32 10.01 20.67
CA HIS A 4 0.61 8.57 20.57
C HIS A 4 -0.54 7.73 20.02
N TRP A 5 -1.63 8.38 19.61
CA TRP A 5 -2.82 7.69 19.12
C TRP A 5 -2.71 7.28 17.65
N GLY A 6 -1.70 7.69 16.90
CA GLY A 6 -1.64 7.37 15.47
C GLY A 6 -2.75 8.07 14.68
N SER A 7 -3.05 7.57 13.48
CA SER A 7 -3.99 8.21 12.55
C SER A 7 -5.25 7.38 12.39
N PHE A 8 -6.42 8.02 12.47
CA PHE A 8 -7.68 7.40 12.11
C PHE A 8 -7.88 7.50 10.60
N LEU A 9 -8.28 6.39 9.99
CA LEU A 9 -8.61 6.28 8.58
C LEU A 9 -10.12 6.09 8.51
N VAL A 10 -10.82 7.16 8.13
CA VAL A 10 -12.28 7.16 7.98
C VAL A 10 -12.62 7.40 6.52
N THR A 11 -13.54 6.63 5.99
CA THR A 11 -14.06 6.86 4.62
C THR A 11 -15.54 6.57 4.60
N PHE A 12 -16.29 7.58 4.18
CA PHE A 12 -17.73 7.51 4.02
C PHE A 12 -18.07 6.96 2.63
N PRO A 13 -19.25 6.34 2.48
CA PRO A 13 -19.85 6.09 1.17
C PRO A 13 -19.90 7.38 0.33
N PRO A 14 -19.75 7.31 -1.00
CA PRO A 14 -20.07 8.43 -1.87
C PRO A 14 -21.57 8.75 -1.80
N GLU A 15 -21.93 10.00 -2.11
CA GLU A 15 -23.34 10.42 -2.21
C GLU A 15 -24.08 9.64 -3.30
N GLU A 16 -23.39 9.34 -4.41
CA GLU A 16 -23.88 8.51 -5.50
C GLU A 16 -23.13 7.18 -5.55
N GLN A 17 -23.86 6.07 -5.72
CA GLN A 17 -23.23 4.77 -5.90
C GLN A 17 -22.40 4.77 -7.20
N THR A 18 -21.13 4.41 -7.07
CA THR A 18 -20.19 4.30 -8.18
C THR A 18 -19.65 2.88 -8.25
N GLU A 19 -19.30 2.43 -9.45
CA GLU A 19 -18.58 1.17 -9.58
C GLU A 19 -17.20 1.29 -8.91
N TRP A 20 -16.83 0.27 -8.15
CA TRP A 20 -15.50 0.22 -7.56
C TRP A 20 -14.46 -0.01 -8.66
N THR A 21 -13.40 0.80 -8.64
CA THR A 21 -12.28 0.66 -9.57
C THR A 21 -10.95 0.67 -8.84
N LEU A 22 -10.01 -0.15 -9.29
CA LEU A 22 -8.66 -0.17 -8.74
C LEU A 22 -7.91 1.13 -9.13
N PRO A 23 -7.50 1.96 -8.16
CA PRO A 23 -6.88 3.26 -8.44
C PRO A 23 -5.52 3.12 -9.12
N THR A 24 -5.17 4.15 -9.89
CA THR A 24 -3.81 4.37 -10.41
C THR A 24 -2.97 5.26 -9.48
N GLY A 25 -3.64 6.05 -8.63
CA GLY A 25 -3.01 7.16 -7.91
C GLY A 25 -2.41 6.81 -6.54
N ILE A 26 -1.27 7.44 -6.27
CA ILE A 26 -0.59 7.60 -4.95
C ILE A 26 -0.22 6.27 -4.25
N TRP A 27 0.24 5.29 -5.02
CA TRP A 27 0.90 4.12 -4.45
C TRP A 27 2.22 4.52 -3.79
N HIS A 28 2.40 4.29 -2.49
CA HIS A 28 3.59 4.77 -1.78
C HIS A 28 4.02 3.85 -0.63
N TRP A 29 5.23 4.10 -0.16
CA TRP A 29 5.75 3.60 1.11
C TRP A 29 5.71 4.74 2.13
N ASP A 30 5.49 4.40 3.39
CA ASP A 30 5.67 5.33 4.50
C ASP A 30 7.15 5.46 4.89
N THR A 31 7.95 4.41 4.65
CA THR A 31 9.38 4.38 4.99
C THR A 31 10.24 4.66 3.77
N HIS A 32 11.27 5.49 3.96
CA HIS A 32 12.19 5.84 2.89
C HIS A 32 13.05 4.63 2.48
N PRO A 33 13.06 4.19 1.21
CA PRO A 33 13.83 3.00 0.80
C PRO A 33 15.35 3.21 0.95
N GLY A 34 15.81 4.46 0.91
CA GLY A 34 17.22 4.80 1.11
C GLY A 34 17.73 4.57 2.54
N THR A 35 16.83 4.50 3.54
CA THR A 35 17.20 4.30 4.96
C THR A 35 17.22 2.84 5.37
N TYR A 36 17.19 1.90 4.40
CA TYR A 36 17.24 0.44 4.58
C TYR A 36 17.97 0.03 5.86
N PRO A 37 17.26 -0.28 6.95
CA PRO A 37 17.92 -0.74 8.16
C PRO A 37 18.36 -2.18 7.92
N LYS A 38 19.53 -2.57 8.45
CA LYS A 38 20.01 -3.96 8.37
C LYS A 38 19.06 -4.94 9.07
N GLU A 39 18.29 -4.45 10.03
CA GLU A 39 17.33 -5.19 10.84
C GLU A 39 15.96 -4.47 10.83
N MET A 40 14.86 -5.21 10.97
CA MET A 40 13.53 -4.60 11.05
C MET A 40 13.37 -3.89 12.40
N VAL A 41 13.41 -2.56 12.41
CA VAL A 41 13.29 -1.74 13.63
C VAL A 41 11.86 -1.25 13.90
N ASN A 42 10.95 -1.44 12.95
CA ASN A 42 9.56 -1.01 13.05
C ASN A 42 8.63 -1.86 12.17
N PHE A 43 7.33 -1.75 12.43
CA PHE A 43 6.25 -2.23 11.57
C PHE A 43 5.08 -1.25 11.60
N ARG A 44 4.25 -1.29 10.56
CA ARG A 44 3.01 -0.53 10.47
C ARG A 44 1.85 -1.41 10.93
N VAL A 45 1.02 -0.90 11.82
CA VAL A 45 -0.18 -1.59 12.32
C VAL A 45 -1.41 -0.96 11.71
N PHE A 46 -2.34 -1.78 11.23
CA PHE A 46 -3.71 -1.38 10.90
C PHE A 46 -4.67 -2.12 11.83
N LEU A 47 -5.53 -1.37 12.52
CA LEU A 47 -6.58 -1.87 13.42
C LEU A 47 -7.94 -1.54 12.84
N PHE A 48 -8.85 -2.51 12.88
CA PHE A 48 -10.20 -2.39 12.38
C PHE A 48 -11.15 -2.01 13.54
N PHE A 49 -11.91 -0.92 13.38
CA PHE A 49 -12.94 -0.51 14.35
C PHE A 49 -14.36 -0.74 13.84
N SER A 50 -14.52 -0.98 12.54
CA SER A 50 -15.77 -1.38 11.90
C SER A 50 -15.52 -2.62 11.05
N HIS A 51 -16.60 -3.26 10.59
CA HIS A 51 -16.49 -4.26 9.54
C HIS A 51 -15.94 -3.58 8.28
N VAL A 52 -14.99 -4.21 7.60
CA VAL A 52 -14.43 -3.74 6.34
C VAL A 52 -14.50 -4.88 5.35
N LYS A 53 -15.55 -4.83 4.52
CA LYS A 53 -15.78 -5.81 3.46
C LYS A 53 -15.04 -5.40 2.18
N PRO A 54 -14.87 -6.32 1.22
CA PRO A 54 -14.37 -5.96 -0.11
C PRO A 54 -15.11 -4.75 -0.67
N GLN A 55 -14.37 -3.84 -1.28
CA GLN A 55 -14.83 -2.57 -1.85
C GLN A 55 -15.40 -1.58 -0.82
N GLY A 56 -15.25 -1.88 0.48
CA GLY A 56 -15.51 -0.99 1.63
C GLY A 56 -14.40 0.03 1.90
N GLY A 57 -13.46 0.13 0.97
CA GLY A 57 -12.37 1.09 0.93
C GLY A 57 -11.18 0.73 1.83
N GLY A 58 -11.07 -0.51 2.28
CA GLY A 58 -9.88 -0.95 3.00
C GLY A 58 -8.59 -0.51 2.31
N THR A 59 -7.53 -0.22 3.07
CA THR A 59 -6.25 0.17 2.45
C THR A 59 -5.83 -0.89 1.44
N LEU A 60 -5.54 -0.47 0.21
CA LEU A 60 -5.02 -1.36 -0.82
C LEU A 60 -3.53 -1.49 -0.62
N MET A 61 -3.01 -2.71 -0.66
CA MET A 61 -1.57 -2.96 -0.60
C MET A 61 -1.14 -3.96 -1.66
N VAL A 62 0.13 -3.91 -2.01
CA VAL A 62 0.75 -4.92 -2.88
C VAL A 62 1.44 -5.97 -2.01
N GLU A 63 0.86 -7.16 -1.97
CA GLU A 63 1.49 -8.37 -1.46
C GLU A 63 2.85 -8.59 -2.18
N GLY A 64 3.89 -8.97 -1.43
CA GLY A 64 5.25 -9.13 -1.97
C GLY A 64 6.03 -7.82 -2.21
N ALA A 65 5.39 -6.64 -2.23
CA ALA A 65 6.09 -5.39 -2.58
C ALA A 65 7.21 -4.99 -1.62
N HIS A 66 7.23 -5.48 -0.38
CA HIS A 66 8.35 -5.27 0.51
C HIS A 66 9.65 -5.85 -0.08
N THR A 67 9.60 -7.04 -0.68
CA THR A 67 10.76 -7.67 -1.36
C THR A 67 11.18 -6.88 -2.59
N ALA A 68 10.24 -6.47 -3.44
CA ALA A 68 10.54 -5.62 -4.59
C ALA A 68 11.17 -4.28 -4.17
N THR A 69 10.66 -3.69 -3.09
CA THR A 69 11.21 -2.45 -2.52
C THR A 69 12.62 -2.66 -1.96
N MET A 70 12.89 -3.79 -1.31
CA MET A 70 14.23 -4.14 -0.84
C MET A 70 15.21 -4.34 -2.00
N GLN A 71 14.80 -5.00 -3.09
CA GLN A 71 15.61 -5.13 -4.30
C GLN A 71 15.92 -3.74 -4.91
N PHE A 72 14.91 -2.89 -5.05
CA PHE A 72 15.08 -1.50 -5.49
C PHE A 72 16.00 -0.71 -4.55
N ALA A 73 15.84 -0.83 -3.24
CA ALA A 73 16.69 -0.16 -2.25
C ALA A 73 18.16 -0.62 -2.35
N LYS A 74 18.42 -1.89 -2.71
CA LYS A 74 19.78 -2.41 -2.94
C LYS A 74 20.41 -1.85 -4.21
N SER A 75 19.62 -1.53 -5.24
CA SER A 75 20.13 -0.94 -6.49
C SER A 75 20.43 0.56 -6.39
N LEU A 76 20.06 1.24 -5.30
CA LEU A 76 20.31 2.67 -5.11
C LEU A 76 21.78 2.97 -4.84
N THR A 77 22.36 3.89 -5.63
CA THR A 77 23.68 4.46 -5.36
C THR A 77 23.67 5.35 -4.10
N PRO A 78 24.83 5.67 -3.51
CA PRO A 78 24.90 6.62 -2.39
C PRO A 78 24.29 7.99 -2.70
N LYS A 79 24.31 8.42 -3.97
CA LYS A 79 23.65 9.66 -4.40
C LYS A 79 22.13 9.51 -4.42
N ASP A 80 21.62 8.38 -4.91
CA ASP A 80 20.18 8.12 -4.98
C ASP A 80 19.54 8.03 -3.60
N ARG A 81 20.24 7.48 -2.61
CA ARG A 81 19.76 7.40 -1.22
C ARG A 81 19.48 8.77 -0.59
N LYS A 82 20.06 9.84 -1.13
CA LYS A 82 19.83 11.23 -0.68
C LYS A 82 18.65 11.91 -1.37
N LEU A 83 18.08 11.29 -2.40
CA LEU A 83 16.88 11.81 -3.08
C LEU A 83 15.70 11.80 -2.11
N LYS A 84 14.75 12.73 -2.33
CA LYS A 84 13.48 12.75 -1.59
C LYS A 84 12.56 11.62 -2.05
N PHE A 85 11.48 11.38 -1.30
CA PHE A 85 10.47 10.35 -1.58
C PHE A 85 9.92 10.40 -3.01
N ARG A 86 9.47 11.57 -3.49
CA ARG A 86 8.79 11.67 -4.80
C ARG A 86 9.67 11.22 -5.98
N PRO A 87 10.93 11.69 -6.14
CA PRO A 87 11.83 11.16 -7.16
C PRO A 87 12.08 9.65 -7.07
N LEU A 88 12.29 9.11 -5.87
CA LEU A 88 12.51 7.67 -5.69
C LEU A 88 11.27 6.85 -5.99
N ARG A 89 10.10 7.31 -5.55
CA ARG A 89 8.82 6.71 -5.85
C ARG A 89 8.60 6.65 -7.36
N LYS A 90 8.80 7.75 -8.09
CA LYS A 90 8.68 7.75 -9.56
C LYS A 90 9.61 6.73 -10.22
N ARG A 91 10.83 6.56 -9.72
CA ARG A 91 11.78 5.57 -10.26
C ARG A 91 11.33 4.14 -9.98
N PHE A 92 10.78 3.87 -8.80
CA PHE A 92 10.23 2.55 -8.46
C PHE A 92 8.95 2.24 -9.24
N GLU A 93 8.03 3.19 -9.31
CA GLU A 93 6.81 3.08 -10.13
C GLU A 93 7.16 2.75 -11.59
N GLN A 94 8.33 3.15 -12.08
CA GLN A 94 8.79 2.92 -13.46
C GLN A 94 9.86 1.81 -13.58
N SER A 95 10.18 1.07 -12.51
CA SER A 95 11.30 0.12 -12.54
C SER A 95 10.99 -1.16 -13.30
N ASN A 96 9.71 -1.50 -13.48
CA ASN A 96 9.27 -2.58 -14.35
C ASN A 96 7.85 -2.28 -14.90
N PRO A 97 7.42 -3.01 -15.95
CA PRO A 97 6.12 -2.77 -16.57
C PRO A 97 4.92 -2.91 -15.64
N TRP A 98 4.96 -3.89 -14.72
CA TRP A 98 3.84 -4.17 -13.81
C TRP A 98 3.59 -3.00 -12.86
N LEU A 99 4.64 -2.45 -12.25
CA LEU A 99 4.55 -1.27 -11.37
C LEU A 99 4.13 -0.02 -12.16
N ALA A 100 4.62 0.14 -13.39
CA ALA A 100 4.29 1.27 -14.24
C ALA A 100 2.81 1.27 -14.63
N GLU A 101 2.26 0.11 -14.96
CA GLU A 101 0.84 -0.07 -15.23
C GLU A 101 0.00 0.13 -13.97
N LEU A 102 0.41 -0.43 -12.83
CA LEU A 102 -0.33 -0.25 -11.57
C LEU A 102 -0.36 1.23 -11.13
N SER A 103 0.70 1.98 -11.37
CA SER A 103 0.78 3.40 -11.01
C SER A 103 0.32 4.37 -12.12
N GLY A 104 -0.24 3.84 -13.22
CA GLY A 104 -0.79 4.65 -14.31
C GLY A 104 0.25 5.38 -15.16
N HIS A 105 1.54 5.02 -15.06
CA HIS A 105 2.59 5.51 -15.98
C HIS A 105 2.55 4.81 -17.34
N ARG A 106 1.85 3.69 -17.43
CA ARG A 106 1.62 2.94 -18.67
C ARG A 106 0.14 2.59 -18.79
N SER A 107 -0.40 2.66 -20.00
CA SER A 107 -1.75 2.19 -20.27
C SER A 107 -1.86 0.69 -20.02
N ARG A 108 -3.01 0.26 -19.52
CA ARG A 108 -3.31 -1.16 -19.31
C ARG A 108 -4.40 -1.64 -20.28
N PRO A 109 -4.36 -2.91 -20.72
CA PRO A 109 -5.53 -3.57 -21.30
C PRO A 109 -6.71 -3.73 -20.31
N SER A 110 -7.91 -4.00 -20.84
CA SER A 110 -9.18 -4.22 -20.11
C SER A 110 -9.06 -5.17 -18.90
N GLY A 111 -9.99 -5.08 -17.95
CA GLY A 111 -10.02 -5.94 -16.76
C GLY A 111 -9.12 -5.48 -15.60
N ARG A 112 -8.91 -4.15 -15.48
CA ARG A 112 -8.43 -3.41 -14.29
C ARG A 112 -8.12 -4.23 -13.02
N THR A 113 -9.21 -4.59 -12.40
CA THR A 113 -9.20 -5.20 -11.09
C THR A 113 -8.65 -6.62 -11.16
N ASP A 114 -9.14 -7.43 -12.09
CA ASP A 114 -8.86 -8.86 -12.16
C ASP A 114 -7.37 -9.18 -12.33
N TYR A 115 -6.68 -8.53 -13.26
CA TYR A 115 -5.26 -8.80 -13.50
C TYR A 115 -4.36 -8.48 -12.31
N PHE A 116 -4.69 -7.44 -11.53
CA PHE A 116 -3.87 -7.07 -10.37
C PHE A 116 -4.29 -7.79 -9.09
N MET A 117 -5.54 -8.24 -8.98
CA MET A 117 -6.10 -8.75 -7.72
C MET A 117 -6.44 -10.25 -7.72
N ASN A 118 -6.75 -10.87 -8.86
CA ASN A 118 -7.24 -12.26 -8.88
C ASN A 118 -6.13 -13.28 -8.53
N GLY A 119 -4.87 -12.98 -8.88
CA GLY A 119 -3.74 -13.85 -8.60
C GLY A 119 -2.40 -13.11 -8.65
N PRO A 120 -1.32 -13.71 -8.12
CA PRO A 120 0.00 -13.12 -8.18
C PRO A 120 0.56 -13.11 -9.61
N THR A 121 1.25 -12.03 -9.96
CA THR A 121 2.11 -11.96 -11.14
C THR A 121 3.57 -12.00 -10.69
N GLU A 122 4.38 -12.88 -11.27
CA GLU A 122 5.83 -12.88 -11.05
C GLU A 122 6.47 -11.67 -11.72
N VAL A 123 7.15 -10.83 -10.93
CA VAL A 123 7.82 -9.61 -11.39
C VAL A 123 9.21 -9.58 -10.79
N ASP A 124 10.24 -9.65 -11.63
CA ASP A 124 11.64 -9.67 -11.19
C ASP A 124 11.94 -10.75 -10.11
N GLY A 125 11.25 -11.89 -10.20
CA GLY A 125 11.33 -13.01 -9.26
C GLY A 125 10.60 -12.80 -7.94
N VAL A 126 9.67 -11.84 -7.88
CA VAL A 126 8.80 -11.59 -6.74
C VAL A 126 7.33 -11.76 -7.16
N PRO A 127 6.54 -12.63 -6.49
CA PRO A 127 5.10 -12.68 -6.72
C PRO A 127 4.43 -11.41 -6.16
N LEU A 128 3.81 -10.62 -7.04
CA LEU A 128 3.11 -9.40 -6.68
C LEU A 128 1.61 -9.52 -6.95
N ARG A 129 0.80 -9.06 -5.99
CA ARG A 129 -0.66 -8.98 -6.12
C ARG A 129 -1.20 -7.81 -5.31
N VAL A 130 -2.19 -7.10 -5.84
CA VAL A 130 -2.94 -6.12 -5.07
C VAL A 130 -4.00 -6.83 -4.22
N ILE A 131 -4.06 -6.49 -2.94
CA ILE A 131 -5.10 -6.93 -2.02
C ILE A 131 -5.70 -5.71 -1.31
N GLU A 132 -6.99 -5.79 -0.98
CA GLU A 132 -7.65 -4.83 -0.11
C GLU A 132 -7.67 -5.37 1.32
N MET A 133 -7.28 -4.54 2.28
CA MET A 133 -7.37 -4.88 3.69
C MET A 133 -8.84 -4.99 4.13
N THR A 134 -9.29 -6.20 4.38
CA THR A 134 -10.63 -6.52 4.90
C THR A 134 -10.52 -7.18 6.26
N GLY A 135 -11.57 -7.08 7.08
CA GLY A 135 -11.54 -7.61 8.44
C GLY A 135 -12.72 -7.16 9.30
N GLU A 136 -12.79 -7.74 10.49
CA GLU A 136 -13.79 -7.49 11.52
C GLU A 136 -13.26 -6.53 12.60
N PRO A 137 -14.13 -5.86 13.38
CA PRO A 137 -13.71 -5.02 14.49
C PRO A 137 -12.82 -5.79 15.47
N GLY A 138 -11.65 -5.24 15.76
CA GLY A 138 -10.63 -5.87 16.60
C GLY A 138 -9.53 -6.59 15.83
N ASP A 139 -9.71 -6.88 14.53
CA ASP A 139 -8.66 -7.44 13.70
C ASP A 139 -7.48 -6.49 13.57
N VAL A 140 -6.29 -7.07 13.41
CA VAL A 140 -5.03 -6.33 13.28
C VAL A 140 -4.21 -6.88 12.12
N ILE A 141 -3.77 -5.99 11.23
CA ILE A 141 -2.80 -6.31 10.18
C ILE A 141 -1.47 -5.65 10.51
N LEU A 142 -0.40 -6.46 10.52
CA LEU A 142 0.98 -6.01 10.67
C LEU A 142 1.65 -5.97 9.31
N CYS A 143 2.24 -4.83 8.97
CA CYS A 143 2.87 -4.58 7.67
C CYS A 143 4.36 -4.29 7.84
N HIS A 144 5.17 -4.90 6.98
CA HIS A 144 6.58 -4.55 6.80
C HIS A 144 6.70 -3.04 6.47
N PRO A 145 7.73 -2.30 6.95
CA PRO A 145 7.90 -0.85 6.68
C PRO A 145 7.91 -0.43 5.20
N PHE A 146 8.27 -1.37 4.33
CA PHE A 146 8.31 -1.25 2.87
C PHE A 146 7.08 -1.82 2.16
N PHE A 147 5.98 -2.07 2.87
CA PHE A 147 4.71 -2.31 2.19
C PHE A 147 4.38 -1.12 1.28
N TRP A 148 3.83 -1.42 0.10
CA TRP A 148 3.48 -0.42 -0.89
C TRP A 148 1.96 -0.40 -1.03
N HIS A 149 1.36 0.77 -0.84
CA HIS A 149 -0.07 0.86 -0.58
C HIS A 149 -0.68 2.15 -1.09
N THR A 150 -2.00 2.16 -1.20
CA THR A 150 -2.81 3.34 -1.53
C THR A 150 -4.18 3.25 -0.87
N THR A 151 -4.95 4.32 -0.95
CA THR A 151 -6.34 4.38 -0.49
C THR A 151 -7.27 3.69 -1.49
N SER A 152 -8.34 3.06 -1.00
CA SER A 152 -9.44 2.53 -1.81
C SER A 152 -10.70 3.39 -1.64
N SER A 153 -11.54 3.47 -2.67
CA SER A 153 -12.88 4.03 -2.52
C SER A 153 -13.75 3.10 -1.70
N ASN A 154 -14.65 3.66 -0.89
CA ASN A 154 -15.69 2.90 -0.21
C ASN A 154 -16.97 3.02 -1.03
N VAL A 155 -17.37 1.99 -1.77
CA VAL A 155 -18.63 2.00 -2.55
C VAL A 155 -19.79 1.32 -1.83
N LEU A 156 -19.57 0.87 -0.59
CA LEU A 156 -20.61 0.29 0.26
C LEU A 156 -21.48 1.40 0.87
N ASP A 157 -22.58 1.02 1.50
CA ASP A 157 -23.58 1.92 2.08
C ASP A 157 -23.31 2.30 3.55
N TYR A 158 -22.15 1.94 4.10
CA TYR A 158 -21.76 2.27 5.46
C TYR A 158 -20.31 2.78 5.55
N PRO A 159 -20.01 3.67 6.52
CA PRO A 159 -18.67 4.19 6.72
C PRO A 159 -17.70 3.13 7.26
N ARG A 160 -16.44 3.28 6.88
CA ARG A 160 -15.34 2.45 7.37
C ARG A 160 -14.50 3.21 8.37
N PHE A 161 -14.19 2.58 9.50
CA PHE A 161 -13.32 3.10 10.55
C PHE A 161 -12.13 2.15 10.78
N MET A 162 -10.93 2.65 10.48
CA MET A 162 -9.68 1.98 10.80
C MET A 162 -8.74 2.94 11.51
N ARG A 163 -7.66 2.40 12.06
CA ARG A 163 -6.56 3.18 12.61
C ARG A 163 -5.25 2.60 12.18
N THR A 164 -4.29 3.49 11.92
CA THR A 164 -2.94 3.10 11.58
C THR A 164 -1.91 3.74 12.50
N LYS A 165 -0.83 3.01 12.76
CA LYS A 165 0.26 3.47 13.61
C LYS A 165 1.59 2.80 13.26
N ASP A 166 2.66 3.58 13.23
CA ASP A 166 4.02 3.04 13.25
C ASP A 166 4.37 2.60 14.67
N VAL A 167 4.79 1.34 14.79
CA VAL A 167 5.27 0.76 16.04
C VAL A 167 6.75 0.45 15.88
N LYS A 168 7.57 1.03 16.75
CA LYS A 168 8.99 0.69 16.84
C LYS A 168 9.14 -0.58 17.68
N MET A 169 10.02 -1.47 17.25
CA MET A 169 10.48 -2.55 18.09
C MET A 169 11.24 -1.93 19.27
N LYS A 170 11.03 -2.46 20.48
CA LYS A 170 11.87 -2.10 21.63
C LYS A 170 13.16 -2.91 21.51
N ASP A 171 14.29 -2.27 21.75
CA ASP A 171 15.58 -2.95 21.96
C ASP A 171 15.51 -3.88 23.18
#